data_AF-A0A7Z7YCB7-F1
#
_entry.id   AF-A0A7Z7YCB7-F1
#
_cell.length_a   1.000
_cell.length_b   1.000
_cell.length_c   1.000
_cell.angle_alpha   90.00
_cell.angle_beta   90.00
_cell.angle_gamma   90.00
#
_symmetry.space_group_name_H-M   'P 1'
#
loop_
_entity.id
_entity.type
_entity.pdbx_description
1 polymer ?
#
loop_
_entity_poly.entity_id
_entity_poly.type
_entity_poly.pdbx_seq_one_letter_code
_entity_poly.pdbx_strand_id
1 'polypeptide(L)'
;ACAYNLQFARPLDENEVRGIAKSIAKWTSNKFSPEEFSKFVDITHSSEIQSKRGKKSGQSRRKGSLEEIKPWVAMGISRRKYFYIKKNGEIR
;
A
#
# COMPACT_ATOMS: atom_id res chain seq x y z
N ALA A 1 -12.96 -8.11 -17.09
CA ALA A 1 -13.18 -9.52 -16.74
C ALA A 1 -12.47 -10.47 -17.71
N CYS A 2 -12.69 -10.36 -19.03
CA CYS A 2 -12.08 -11.26 -20.02
C CYS A 2 -10.54 -11.31 -19.98
N ALA A 3 -9.86 -10.17 -19.79
CA ALA A 3 -8.39 -10.11 -19.70
C ALA A 3 -7.80 -10.94 -18.55
N TYR A 4 -8.53 -11.09 -17.44
CA TYR A 4 -8.10 -11.93 -16.32
C TYR A 4 -8.56 -13.38 -16.48
N ASN A 5 -9.71 -13.62 -17.14
CA ASN A 5 -10.22 -14.98 -17.38
C ASN A 5 -9.22 -15.85 -18.16
N LEU A 6 -8.45 -15.25 -19.08
CA LEU A 6 -7.45 -15.94 -19.89
C LEU A 6 -6.21 -16.40 -19.09
N GLN A 7 -6.03 -15.92 -17.86
CA GLN A 7 -4.90 -16.31 -17.00
C GLN A 7 -5.19 -17.61 -16.24
N PHE A 8 -6.43 -18.12 -16.28
CA PHE A 8 -6.78 -19.37 -15.62
C PHE A 8 -6.36 -20.58 -16.47
N ALA A 9 -5.88 -21.64 -15.79
CA ALA A 9 -5.57 -22.91 -16.43
C ALA A 9 -6.77 -23.53 -17.18
N ARG A 10 -8.00 -23.17 -16.76
CA ARG A 10 -9.23 -23.48 -17.47
C ARG A 10 -10.13 -22.23 -17.50
N PRO A 11 -10.14 -21.46 -18.60
CA PRO A 11 -10.98 -20.27 -18.73
C PRO A 11 -12.48 -20.60 -18.71
N LEU A 12 -13.28 -19.66 -18.19
CA LEU A 12 -14.75 -19.72 -18.22
C LEU A 12 -15.29 -19.33 -19.61
N ASP A 13 -16.54 -19.73 -19.91
CA ASP A 13 -17.20 -19.38 -21.16
C ASP A 13 -17.57 -17.88 -21.22
N GLU A 14 -17.76 -17.37 -22.44
CA GLU A 14 -18.00 -15.94 -22.65
C GLU A 14 -19.30 -15.43 -22.02
N ASN A 15 -20.35 -16.27 -21.93
CA ASN A 15 -21.62 -15.86 -21.35
C ASN A 15 -21.51 -15.77 -19.83
N GLU A 16 -20.81 -16.71 -19.20
CA GLU A 16 -20.51 -16.67 -17.77
C GLU A 16 -19.67 -15.45 -17.40
N VAL A 17 -18.58 -15.19 -18.11
CA VAL A 17 -17.73 -14.00 -17.88
C VAL A 17 -18.52 -12.71 -18.04
N ARG A 18 -19.40 -12.64 -19.04
CA ARG A 18 -20.27 -11.48 -19.29
C ARG A 18 -21.33 -11.31 -18.22
N GLY A 19 -21.88 -12.41 -17.71
CA GLY A 19 -22.82 -12.42 -16.59
C GLY A 19 -22.20 -11.86 -15.32
N ILE A 20 -21.01 -12.34 -14.96
CA ILE A 20 -20.24 -11.86 -13.81
C ILE A 20 -19.93 -10.37 -13.97
N ALA A 21 -19.43 -9.95 -15.13
CA ALA A 21 -19.11 -8.55 -15.39
C ALA A 21 -20.35 -7.64 -15.26
N LYS A 22 -21.51 -8.04 -15.80
CA LYS A 22 -22.76 -7.29 -15.68
C LYS A 22 -23.26 -7.22 -14.24
N SER A 23 -23.15 -8.31 -13.49
CA SER A 23 -23.56 -8.36 -12.08
C SER A 23 -22.74 -7.38 -11.23
N ILE A 24 -21.41 -7.43 -11.37
CA ILE A 24 -20.50 -6.50 -10.69
C ILE A 24 -20.82 -5.07 -11.10
N ALA A 25 -20.90 -4.78 -12.40
CA ALA A 25 -21.16 -3.44 -12.91
C ALA A 25 -22.48 -2.87 -12.35
N LYS A 26 -23.55 -3.65 -12.37
CA LYS A 26 -24.87 -3.26 -11.85
C LYS A 26 -24.83 -2.98 -10.35
N TRP A 27 -24.15 -3.82 -9.58
CA TRP A 27 -24.04 -3.61 -8.14
C TRP A 27 -23.18 -2.36 -7.85
N THR A 28 -22.04 -2.20 -8.53
CA THR A 28 -21.15 -1.05 -8.32
C THR A 28 -21.79 0.27 -8.71
N SER A 29 -22.52 0.34 -9.84
CA SER A 29 -23.16 1.59 -10.26
C SER A 29 -24.36 1.95 -9.39
N ASN A 30 -24.98 0.98 -8.71
CA ASN A 30 -26.05 1.22 -7.75
C ASN A 30 -25.51 1.67 -6.38
N LYS A 31 -24.36 1.12 -5.96
CA LYS A 31 -23.81 1.30 -4.60
C LYS A 31 -22.73 2.37 -4.46
N PHE A 32 -22.13 2.82 -5.55
CA PHE A 32 -21.12 3.87 -5.51
C PHE A 32 -21.62 5.07 -6.29
N SER A 33 -21.63 6.23 -5.64
CA SER A 33 -21.85 7.52 -6.29
C SER A 33 -20.69 8.48 -5.99
N PRO A 34 -20.41 9.43 -6.90
CA PRO A 34 -19.43 10.48 -6.63
C PRO A 34 -19.74 11.31 -5.37
N GLU A 35 -21.02 11.55 -5.11
CA GLU A 35 -21.48 12.32 -3.95
C GLU A 35 -21.26 11.57 -2.64
N GLU A 36 -21.55 10.27 -2.62
CA GLU A 36 -21.27 9.42 -1.46
C GLU A 36 -19.77 9.29 -1.20
N PHE A 37 -18.96 9.19 -2.26
CA PHE A 37 -17.51 9.20 -2.14
C PHE A 37 -17.00 10.54 -1.60
N SER A 38 -17.51 11.68 -2.10
CA SER A 38 -17.15 13.01 -1.59
C SER A 38 -17.48 13.13 -0.10
N LYS A 39 -18.69 12.74 0.31
CA LYS A 39 -19.10 12.74 1.73
C LYS A 39 -18.18 11.86 2.58
N PHE A 40 -17.82 10.68 2.10
CA PHE A 40 -16.86 9.81 2.78
C PHE A 40 -15.49 10.49 2.93
N VAL A 41 -15.00 11.14 1.88
CA VAL A 41 -13.75 11.90 1.92
C VAL A 41 -13.83 13.02 2.96
N ASP A 42 -14.88 13.83 2.93
CA ASP A 42 -15.08 14.94 3.88
C ASP A 42 -15.06 14.46 5.34
N ILE A 43 -15.73 13.34 5.63
CA ILE A 43 -15.80 12.76 6.98
C ILE A 43 -14.46 12.16 7.42
N THR A 44 -13.67 11.58 6.49
CA THR A 44 -12.52 10.74 6.85
C THR A 44 -11.14 11.30 6.50
N HIS A 45 -11.06 12.34 5.67
CA HIS A 45 -9.81 12.92 5.15
C HIS A 45 -9.48 14.30 5.73
N SER A 46 -10.09 14.67 6.85
CA SER A 46 -9.64 15.85 7.59
C SER A 46 -8.14 15.74 7.90
N SER A 47 -7.45 16.89 7.91
CA SER A 47 -6.01 16.99 8.14
C SER A 47 -5.60 16.30 9.44
N GLU A 48 -6.44 16.39 10.48
CA GLU A 48 -6.23 15.73 11.76
C GLU A 48 -6.28 14.20 11.63
N ILE A 49 -7.30 13.65 10.98
CA ILE A 49 -7.45 12.19 10.82
C ILE A 49 -6.30 11.63 9.97
N GLN A 50 -5.97 12.28 8.86
CA GLN A 50 -4.86 11.88 7.99
C GLN A 50 -3.52 11.99 8.70
N SER A 51 -3.30 13.04 9.51
CA SER A 51 -2.10 13.18 10.35
C SER A 51 -1.98 12.04 11.37
N LYS A 52 -3.07 11.68 12.07
CA LYS A 52 -3.09 10.54 13.01
C LYS A 52 -2.76 9.22 12.29
N ARG A 53 -3.37 8.95 11.13
CA ARG A 53 -3.08 7.77 10.31
C ARG A 53 -1.62 7.73 9.84
N GLY A 54 -1.11 8.87 9.36
CA GLY A 54 0.27 9.03 8.91
C GLY A 54 1.28 8.77 10.03
N LYS A 55 1.04 9.28 11.24
CA LYS A 55 1.87 9.02 12.42
C LYS A 55 1.91 7.53 12.76
N LYS A 56 0.75 6.86 12.81
CA LYS A 56 0.67 5.41 13.08
C LYS A 56 1.44 4.58 12.06
N SER A 57 1.25 4.88 10.77
CA SER A 57 2.01 4.25 9.68
C SER A 57 3.52 4.54 9.76
N GLY A 58 3.91 5.76 10.15
CA GLY A 58 5.31 6.14 10.33
C GLY A 58 5.97 5.37 11.47
N GLN A 59 5.26 5.21 12.60
CA GLN A 59 5.74 4.41 13.74
C GLN A 59 5.96 2.95 13.36
N SER A 60 5.02 2.33 12.64
CA SER A 60 5.17 0.93 12.23
C SER A 60 6.34 0.72 11.28
N ARG A 61 6.60 1.67 10.36
CA ARG A 61 7.75 1.64 9.44
C ARG A 61 9.08 1.91 10.13
N ARG A 62 9.07 2.71 11.20
CA ARG A 62 10.29 3.07 11.94
C ARG A 62 10.74 1.94 12.86
N LYS A 63 9.80 1.15 13.39
CA LYS A 63 10.09 0.03 14.29
C LYS A 63 11.04 -0.97 13.63
N GLY A 64 12.20 -1.20 14.24
CA GLY A 64 13.25 -2.10 13.73
C GLY A 64 14.03 -1.55 12.52
N SER A 65 13.83 -0.29 12.15
CA SER A 65 14.60 0.33 11.06
C SER A 65 16.05 0.60 11.47
N LEU A 66 16.96 0.66 10.48
CA LEU A 66 18.36 1.04 10.70
C LEU A 66 18.50 2.40 11.42
N GLU A 67 17.56 3.32 11.19
CA GLU A 67 17.55 4.65 11.79
C GLU A 67 17.08 4.64 13.26
N GLU A 68 16.37 3.60 13.68
CA GLU A 68 16.02 3.38 15.09
C GLU A 68 17.14 2.62 15.82
N ILE A 69 17.66 1.55 15.21
CA ILE A 69 18.73 0.71 15.78
C ILE A 69 20.05 1.48 15.87
N LYS A 70 20.30 2.39 14.91
CA LYS A 70 21.51 3.22 14.81
C LYS A 70 22.81 2.42 15.07
N PRO A 71 23.09 1.36 14.28
CA PRO A 71 24.23 0.48 14.51
C PRO A 71 25.58 1.20 14.50
N TRP A 72 25.69 2.30 13.76
CA TRP A 72 26.89 3.15 13.74
C TRP A 72 27.26 3.74 15.10
N VAL A 73 26.27 3.99 15.98
CA VAL A 73 26.52 4.45 17.36
C VAL A 73 27.22 3.35 18.16
N ALA A 74 26.73 2.11 18.08
CA ALA A 74 27.34 0.96 18.75
C ALA A 74 28.75 0.65 18.20
N MET A 75 28.99 0.91 16.92
CA MET A 75 30.31 0.77 16.28
C MET A 75 31.26 1.95 16.56
N GLY A 76 30.80 3.01 17.23
CA GLY A 76 31.62 4.21 17.49
C GLY A 76 31.98 5.02 16.24
N ILE A 77 31.23 4.88 15.14
CA ILE A 77 31.49 5.56 13.87
C ILE A 77 30.36 6.54 13.50
N SER A 78 30.65 7.47 12.61
CA SER A 78 29.62 8.37 12.08
C SER A 78 28.62 7.62 11.18
N ARG A 79 27.37 8.08 11.14
CA ARG A 79 26.33 7.56 10.24
C ARG A 79 26.80 7.50 8.78
N ARG A 80 27.49 8.54 8.31
CA ARG A 80 28.04 8.60 6.95
C ARG A 80 29.05 7.47 6.71
N LYS A 81 29.97 7.24 7.66
CA LYS A 81 30.98 6.18 7.55
C LYS A 81 30.34 4.80 7.48
N TYR A 82 29.29 4.54 8.28
CA TYR A 82 28.54 3.27 8.21
C TYR A 82 27.96 2.99 6.83
N PHE A 83 27.26 3.96 6.21
CA PHE A 83 26.70 3.75 4.87
C PHE A 83 27.78 3.65 3.78
N TYR A 84 28.94 4.30 3.96
CA TYR A 84 30.07 4.15 3.05
C TYR A 84 30.66 2.72 3.11
N ILE A 85 30.94 2.22 4.31
CA ILE A 85 31.43 0.86 4.56
C ILE A 85 30.42 -0.18 4.04
N LYS A 86 29.12 0.01 4.33
CA LYS A 86 28.05 -0.86 3.82
C LYS A 86 27.98 -0.87 2.29
N LYS A 87 28.14 0.27 1.63
CA LYS A 87 28.18 0.37 0.16
C LYS A 87 29.38 -0.39 -0.42
N ASN A 88 30.51 -0.39 0.28
CA ASN A 88 31.72 -1.11 -0.11
C ASN A 88 31.66 -2.62 0.18
N GLY A 89 30.59 -3.12 0.81
CA GLY A 89 30.41 -4.55 1.11
C GLY A 89 31.14 -5.04 2.36
N GLU A 90 31.75 -4.14 3.13
CA GLU A 90 32.52 -4.45 4.35
C GLU A 90 31.61 -4.82 5.54
N ILE A 91 30.33 -4.40 5.51
CA ILE A 91 29.29 -4.77 6.50
C ILE A 91 28.00 -5.09 5.75
N ARG A 92 27.27 -6.12 6.20
CA ARG A 92 25.93 -6.51 5.67
C ARG A 92 24.81 -5.66 6.28
#